data_AF-A0A0D2INQ9-F1
#
_entry.id   AF-A0A0D2INQ9-F1
#
_cell.length_a   1.000
_cell.length_b   1.000
_cell.length_c   1.000
_cell.angle_alpha   90.00
_cell.angle_beta   90.00
_cell.angle_gamma   90.00
#
_symmetry.space_group_name_H-M   'P 1'
#
loop_
_entity.id
_entity.type
_entity.pdbx_description
1 polymer ?
#
loop_
_entity_poly.entity_id
_entity_poly.type
_entity_poly.pdbx_seq_one_letter_code
_entity_poly.pdbx_strand_id
1 'polypeptide(L)'
;MLTTALTLLCALGYVSSSFAKSSPSSNGSSTVYFRQAATTSAAFPYTPSPNGLKCIVTPLGRDRDDSSQILAAVQKCGINGTITLPALYVYTISRRMHMNLQNARLEIFVQNQSTGWIVEGNNFEINGDGWMQGGVNGNGQAWMTHAAGHSNQFGRPIVISIFNSSNVIVTNFSIRQPMFWSFWIQDSYNVEISKVYINGTNTDPYGNSSNYETNIDGLDSLRVDHLLVRDWQFHGGDDCLAPKGNTTNMVINNMTCAGGGIAFGSICQYVDSPDYIFNVTATNISVSKTLIRALGELQYLVELTSNLG
;
A
#
# COMPACT_ATOMS: atom_id res chain seq x y z
N MET A 1 -24.29 -8.54 11.18
CA MET A 1 -22.91 -8.13 10.87
C MET A 1 -22.02 -9.34 11.11
N LEU A 2 -21.59 -10.02 10.05
CA LEU A 2 -20.65 -11.13 10.15
C LEU A 2 -19.26 -10.59 9.80
N THR A 3 -18.37 -10.50 10.78
CA THR A 3 -16.93 -10.24 10.59
C THR A 3 -16.26 -11.54 10.17
N THR A 4 -15.73 -11.60 8.95
CA THR A 4 -14.87 -12.68 8.47
C THR A 4 -13.42 -12.36 8.84
N ALA A 5 -12.85 -13.10 9.80
CA ALA A 5 -11.42 -13.06 10.11
C ALA A 5 -10.71 -14.20 9.36
N LEU A 6 -9.80 -13.87 8.46
CA LEU A 6 -8.99 -14.86 7.73
C LEU A 6 -7.63 -15.04 8.42
N THR A 7 -7.21 -16.29 8.61
CA THR A 7 -5.88 -16.64 9.11
C THR A 7 -5.23 -17.61 8.12
N LEU A 8 -4.08 -17.23 7.56
CA LEU A 8 -3.27 -18.07 6.68
C LEU A 8 -1.97 -18.43 7.40
N LEU A 9 -1.74 -19.73 7.58
CA LEU A 9 -0.57 -20.29 8.25
C LEU A 9 0.16 -21.22 7.30
N CYS A 10 1.48 -21.03 7.20
CA CYS A 10 2.39 -21.95 6.55
C CYS A 10 3.33 -22.54 7.61
N ALA A 11 2.91 -23.63 8.24
CA ALA A 11 3.74 -24.41 9.15
C ALA A 11 3.83 -25.85 8.66
N LEU A 12 5.02 -26.45 8.75
CA LEU A 12 5.25 -27.86 8.41
C LEU A 12 4.32 -28.76 9.24
N GLY A 13 3.44 -29.52 8.57
CA GLY A 13 2.76 -30.69 9.10
C GLY A 13 1.23 -30.58 9.21
N TYR A 14 0.55 -31.39 8.38
CA TYR A 14 -0.90 -31.60 8.30
C TYR A 14 -1.74 -30.48 7.68
N VAL A 15 -1.68 -30.39 6.35
CA VAL A 15 -2.87 -30.04 5.58
C VAL A 15 -3.81 -31.25 5.71
N SER A 16 -4.80 -31.19 6.60
CA SER A 16 -6.01 -32.01 6.38
C SER A 16 -6.76 -31.37 5.22
N SER A 17 -6.36 -31.71 4.00
CA SER A 17 -7.11 -31.37 2.81
C SER A 17 -8.35 -32.27 2.79
N SER A 18 -9.44 -31.80 3.39
CA SER A 18 -10.74 -32.38 3.09
C SER A 18 -11.10 -31.97 1.68
N PHE A 19 -10.73 -32.82 0.72
CA PHE A 19 -11.28 -32.80 -0.62
C PHE A 19 -12.80 -32.99 -0.52
N ALA A 20 -13.58 -31.99 -0.89
CA ALA A 20 -14.95 -32.19 -1.30
C ALA A 20 -15.01 -32.02 -2.82
N LYS A 21 -14.87 -33.15 -3.53
CA LYS A 21 -15.39 -33.30 -4.90
C LYS A 21 -16.91 -33.05 -4.84
N SER A 22 -17.41 -32.31 -5.82
CA SER A 22 -18.83 -32.04 -6.03
C SER A 22 -19.68 -33.32 -6.07
N SER A 23 -20.73 -33.37 -5.24
CA SER A 23 -22.17 -33.68 -5.53
C SER A 23 -22.89 -34.24 -4.27
N PRO A 24 -24.24 -34.42 -4.24
CA PRO A 24 -25.18 -33.58 -3.51
C PRO A 24 -25.74 -34.19 -2.20
N SER A 25 -26.30 -33.29 -1.37
CA SER A 25 -27.17 -33.49 -0.21
C SER A 25 -26.74 -34.43 0.93
N SER A 26 -26.45 -33.86 2.10
CA SER A 26 -27.05 -34.30 3.37
C SER A 26 -26.71 -33.33 4.51
N ASN A 27 -27.73 -33.06 5.34
CA ASN A 27 -27.68 -32.21 6.52
C ASN A 27 -26.68 -32.74 7.56
N GLY A 28 -25.61 -32.00 7.82
CA GLY A 28 -24.68 -32.23 8.92
C GLY A 28 -24.15 -30.92 9.46
N SER A 29 -24.80 -30.39 10.50
CA SER A 29 -24.35 -29.19 11.19
C SER A 29 -23.06 -29.50 11.96
N SER A 30 -21.94 -28.95 11.50
CA SER A 30 -20.68 -28.93 12.25
C SER A 30 -20.51 -27.53 12.83
N THR A 31 -20.71 -27.38 14.14
CA THR A 31 -20.52 -26.11 14.85
C THR A 31 -19.04 -25.91 15.12
N VAL A 32 -18.43 -24.93 14.45
CA VAL A 32 -17.05 -24.50 14.68
C VAL A 32 -17.06 -23.43 15.78
N TYR A 33 -16.37 -23.72 16.88
CA TYR A 33 -16.15 -22.74 17.96
C TYR A 33 -14.96 -21.83 17.61
N PHE A 34 -15.24 -20.57 17.35
CA PHE A 34 -14.22 -19.54 17.24
C PHE A 34 -13.93 -18.95 18.62
N ARG A 35 -12.67 -18.95 19.07
CA ARG A 35 -12.25 -18.07 20.16
C ARG A 35 -12.44 -16.63 19.69
N GLN A 36 -13.21 -15.85 20.43
CA GLN A 36 -13.28 -14.41 20.25
C GLN A 36 -11.86 -13.85 20.18
N ALA A 37 -11.53 -13.22 19.05
CA ALA A 37 -10.36 -12.35 19.00
C ALA A 37 -10.51 -11.35 20.15
N ALA A 38 -9.46 -11.21 20.97
CA ALA A 38 -9.42 -10.15 21.96
C ALA A 38 -9.64 -8.84 21.21
N THR A 39 -10.74 -8.15 21.51
CA THR A 39 -10.98 -6.78 21.11
C THR A 39 -10.07 -5.87 21.92
N THR A 40 -8.74 -6.05 21.81
CA THR A 40 -7.83 -4.96 22.11
C THR A 40 -7.95 -4.04 20.91
N SER A 41 -8.86 -3.07 20.98
CA SER A 41 -8.79 -1.92 20.10
C SER A 41 -7.47 -1.22 20.42
N ALA A 42 -6.37 -1.63 19.78
CA ALA A 42 -5.24 -0.73 19.71
C ALA A 42 -5.78 0.55 19.09
N ALA A 43 -5.65 1.64 19.84
CA ALA A 43 -6.05 2.94 19.34
C ALA A 43 -5.17 3.24 18.13
N PHE A 44 -5.81 3.46 16.97
CA PHE A 44 -5.13 3.94 15.77
C PHE A 44 -4.31 5.20 16.09
N PRO A 45 -3.22 5.45 15.34
CA PRO A 45 -2.34 6.56 15.67
C PRO A 45 -3.09 7.89 15.63
N TYR A 46 -2.90 8.70 16.66
CA TYR A 46 -3.39 10.08 16.67
C TYR A 46 -2.48 10.96 15.82
N THR A 47 -3.07 11.93 15.12
CA THR A 47 -2.32 12.89 14.29
C THR A 47 -1.27 13.64 15.13
N PRO A 48 0.01 13.63 14.76
CA PRO A 48 1.03 14.37 15.49
C PRO A 48 0.65 15.85 15.61
N SER A 49 0.99 16.46 16.75
CA SER A 49 0.88 17.91 16.97
C SER A 49 2.28 18.49 17.24
N PRO A 50 3.10 18.67 16.19
CA PRO A 50 4.46 19.21 16.35
C PRO A 50 4.40 20.69 16.69
N ASN A 51 5.12 21.09 17.75
CA ASN A 51 5.23 22.49 18.19
C ASN A 51 6.60 23.12 17.84
N GLY A 52 7.36 22.49 16.94
CA GLY A 52 8.72 22.88 16.59
C GLY A 52 8.85 23.64 15.28
N LEU A 53 10.02 23.52 14.66
CA LEU A 53 10.41 24.30 13.48
C LEU A 53 9.56 23.94 12.26
N LYS A 54 9.27 24.96 11.45
CA LYS A 54 8.61 24.81 10.16
C LYS A 54 9.62 25.05 9.04
N CYS A 55 9.83 24.04 8.20
CA CYS A 55 10.68 24.11 7.03
C CYS A 55 9.79 24.09 5.78
N ILE A 56 9.70 25.23 5.11
CA ILE A 56 9.07 25.32 3.78
C ILE A 56 10.19 25.19 2.76
N VAL A 57 10.09 24.19 1.89
CA VAL A 57 11.07 23.98 0.83
C VAL A 57 10.47 24.50 -0.47
N THR A 58 11.17 25.38 -1.18
CA THR A 58 10.79 25.82 -2.53
C THR A 58 11.67 25.08 -3.54
N PRO A 59 11.14 24.63 -4.70
CA PRO A 59 11.95 23.94 -5.68
C PRO A 59 13.00 24.90 -6.28
N LEU A 60 14.09 24.32 -6.77
CA LEU A 60 15.13 25.02 -7.52
C LEU A 60 14.64 25.44 -8.91
N GLY A 61 13.62 24.75 -9.43
CA GLY A 61 13.05 24.94 -10.75
C GLY A 61 13.96 24.46 -11.89
N ARG A 62 13.44 24.51 -13.12
CA ARG A 62 14.16 24.10 -14.36
C ARG A 62 14.70 22.67 -14.28
N ASP A 63 13.87 21.74 -13.79
CA ASP A 63 14.18 20.30 -13.66
C ASP A 63 15.45 19.98 -12.86
N ARG A 64 15.88 20.90 -12.00
CA ARG A 64 17.01 20.68 -11.09
C ARG A 64 16.60 19.76 -9.94
N ASP A 65 17.49 18.85 -9.57
CA ASP A 65 17.27 17.93 -8.45
C ASP A 65 17.11 18.65 -7.10
N ASP A 66 15.90 18.57 -6.54
CA ASP A 66 15.49 19.20 -5.28
C ASP A 66 15.84 18.36 -4.04
N SER A 67 16.35 17.14 -4.26
CA SER A 67 16.60 16.17 -3.19
C SER A 67 17.49 16.72 -2.09
N SER A 68 18.51 17.54 -2.42
CA SER A 68 19.44 18.10 -1.43
C SER A 68 18.77 19.02 -0.42
N GLN A 69 17.95 19.98 -0.88
CA GLN A 69 17.33 20.92 0.04
C GLN A 69 16.15 20.30 0.81
N ILE A 70 15.49 19.28 0.23
CA ILE A 70 14.47 18.51 0.95
C ILE A 70 15.12 17.73 2.09
N LEU A 71 16.22 17.01 1.83
CA LEU A 71 16.95 16.29 2.88
C LEU A 71 17.51 17.25 3.95
N ALA A 72 17.94 18.45 3.56
CA ALA A 72 18.36 19.48 4.52
C ALA A 72 17.18 19.96 5.40
N ALA A 73 15.97 20.08 4.84
CA ALA A 73 14.77 20.37 5.61
C ALA A 73 14.39 19.23 6.56
N VAL A 74 14.54 17.97 6.13
CA VAL A 74 14.37 16.81 7.02
C VAL A 74 15.34 16.86 8.18
N GLN A 75 16.62 17.14 7.94
CA GLN A 75 17.62 17.27 9.02
C GLN A 75 17.26 18.36 10.03
N LYS A 76 16.64 19.46 9.57
CA LYS A 76 16.32 20.61 10.41
C LYS A 76 14.97 20.52 11.12
N CYS A 77 13.96 19.97 10.45
CA CYS A 77 12.56 19.98 10.90
C CYS A 77 11.93 18.58 11.02
N GLY A 78 12.69 17.51 10.78
CA GLY A 78 12.21 16.13 10.90
C GLY A 78 11.98 15.67 12.34
N ILE A 79 12.41 16.44 13.35
CA ILE A 79 12.17 16.16 14.77
C ILE A 79 11.32 17.28 15.36
N ASN A 80 10.14 16.95 15.89
CA ASN A 80 9.18 17.88 16.48
C ASN A 80 8.71 19.00 15.54
N GLY A 81 8.99 18.91 14.23
CA GLY A 81 8.75 19.98 13.27
C GLY A 81 7.79 19.61 12.16
N THR A 82 7.67 20.52 11.20
CA THR A 82 6.87 20.34 9.99
C THR A 82 7.72 20.66 8.77
N ILE A 83 7.70 19.77 7.79
CA ILE A 83 8.32 19.96 6.48
C ILE A 83 7.19 20.08 5.47
N THR A 84 7.14 21.21 4.76
CA THR A 84 6.11 21.48 3.77
C THR A 84 6.76 21.63 2.40
N LEU A 85 6.29 20.82 1.45
CA LEU A 85 6.48 20.96 0.01
C LEU A 85 5.23 21.60 -0.58
N PRO A 86 5.13 22.95 -0.55
CA PRO A 86 3.90 23.65 -0.91
C PRO A 86 3.53 23.50 -2.39
N ALA A 87 2.23 23.55 -2.66
CA ALA A 87 1.65 23.83 -3.97
C ALA A 87 1.84 25.33 -4.28
N LEU A 88 1.88 25.76 -5.54
CA LEU A 88 1.68 25.07 -6.81
C LEU A 88 3.01 24.58 -7.42
N TYR A 89 3.98 24.27 -6.57
CA TYR A 89 5.30 23.87 -7.01
C TYR A 89 5.35 22.41 -7.44
N VAL A 90 6.25 22.14 -8.37
CA VAL A 90 6.64 20.80 -8.77
C VAL A 90 8.11 20.64 -8.41
N TYR A 91 8.40 19.64 -7.59
CA TYR A 91 9.76 19.29 -7.18
C TYR A 91 10.25 18.17 -8.06
N THR A 92 11.49 18.27 -8.55
CA THR A 92 12.17 17.24 -9.33
C THR A 92 13.07 16.43 -8.41
N ILE A 93 12.75 15.15 -8.19
CA ILE A 93 13.54 14.27 -7.30
C ILE A 93 14.26 13.21 -8.11
N SER A 94 15.58 13.37 -8.22
CA SER A 94 16.44 12.51 -9.07
C SER A 94 17.18 11.42 -8.30
N ARG A 95 17.10 11.40 -6.95
CA ARG A 95 17.64 10.30 -6.13
C ARG A 95 16.70 9.88 -4.98
N ARG A 96 16.87 8.66 -4.50
CA ARG A 96 16.16 8.13 -3.32
C ARG A 96 16.41 9.04 -2.13
N MET A 97 15.36 9.32 -1.35
CA MET A 97 15.45 10.15 -0.15
C MET A 97 15.10 9.35 1.09
N HIS A 98 16.01 9.34 2.06
CA HIS A 98 15.80 8.73 3.37
C HIS A 98 15.35 9.81 4.35
N MET A 99 14.20 9.61 4.98
CA MET A 99 13.53 10.60 5.82
C MET A 99 13.27 10.04 7.19
N ASN A 100 14.03 10.51 8.18
CA ASN A 100 13.82 10.17 9.58
C ASN A 100 12.90 11.22 10.23
N LEU A 101 11.70 10.80 10.60
CA LEU A 101 10.64 11.67 11.13
C LEU A 101 10.25 11.23 12.55
N GLN A 102 10.34 12.16 13.51
CA GLN A 102 10.02 11.92 14.91
C GLN A 102 9.09 13.01 15.45
N ASN A 103 7.86 12.64 15.82
CA ASN A 103 6.83 13.61 16.20
C ASN A 103 6.72 14.75 15.16
N ALA A 104 6.63 14.39 13.88
CA ALA A 104 6.79 15.33 12.78
C ALA A 104 5.69 15.19 11.73
N ARG A 105 5.53 16.23 10.91
CA ARG A 105 4.57 16.24 9.79
C ARG A 105 5.30 16.52 8.48
N LEU A 106 5.05 15.70 7.48
CA LEU A 106 5.51 15.85 6.11
C LEU A 106 4.31 16.14 5.21
N GLU A 107 4.27 17.36 4.68
CA GLU A 107 3.20 17.89 3.84
C GLU A 107 3.67 17.91 2.38
N ILE A 108 3.00 17.15 1.50
CA ILE A 108 3.40 16.95 0.10
C ILE A 108 2.23 17.33 -0.82
N PHE A 109 2.21 18.56 -1.32
CA PHE A 109 1.02 19.05 -2.01
C PHE A 109 0.96 18.75 -3.50
N VAL A 110 2.09 18.61 -4.23
CA VAL A 110 2.26 17.93 -5.55
C VAL A 110 3.77 17.88 -5.84
N GLN A 111 4.29 16.78 -6.41
CA GLN A 111 5.65 16.74 -6.95
C GLN A 111 5.81 15.79 -8.15
N ASN A 112 6.85 16.01 -8.95
CA ASN A 112 7.17 15.21 -10.14
C ASN A 112 8.50 14.46 -9.96
N GLN A 113 8.48 13.15 -10.02
CA GLN A 113 9.55 12.37 -9.43
C GLN A 113 10.00 11.20 -10.30
N SER A 114 11.26 10.79 -10.12
CA SER A 114 11.83 9.57 -10.68
C SER A 114 12.30 8.55 -9.62
N THR A 115 11.89 8.68 -8.36
CA THR A 115 12.51 8.02 -7.20
C THR A 115 11.56 7.52 -6.12
N GLY A 116 12.09 6.61 -5.29
CA GLY A 116 11.43 6.10 -4.10
C GLY A 116 11.78 6.87 -2.84
N TRP A 117 10.79 7.18 -2.02
CA TRP A 117 10.96 7.73 -0.68
C TRP A 117 11.16 6.58 0.29
N ILE A 118 12.11 6.69 1.20
CA ILE A 118 12.19 5.82 2.37
C ILE A 118 11.92 6.69 3.59
N VAL A 119 10.78 6.48 4.23
CA VAL A 119 10.39 7.20 5.43
C VAL A 119 10.48 6.25 6.61
N GLU A 120 11.17 6.68 7.66
CA GLU A 120 11.37 5.95 8.90
C GLU A 120 11.09 6.84 10.11
N GLY A 121 10.71 6.25 11.24
CA GLY A 121 10.66 6.95 12.53
C GLY A 121 9.39 6.69 13.35
N ASN A 122 9.10 7.59 14.29
CA ASN A 122 8.05 7.38 15.29
C ASN A 122 7.12 8.60 15.35
N ASN A 123 5.81 8.34 15.37
CA ASN A 123 4.78 9.36 15.53
C ASN A 123 4.87 10.43 14.45
N PHE A 124 4.58 10.07 13.19
CA PHE A 124 4.63 11.03 12.09
C PHE A 124 3.42 10.92 11.16
N GLU A 125 3.14 12.01 10.46
CA GLU A 125 2.10 12.08 9.44
C GLU A 125 2.68 12.48 8.08
N ILE A 126 2.23 11.80 7.03
CA ILE A 126 2.40 12.19 5.63
C ILE A 126 1.03 12.62 5.10
N ASN A 127 0.90 13.88 4.66
CA ASN A 127 -0.37 14.44 4.23
C ASN A 127 -0.26 15.11 2.85
N GLY A 128 -1.16 14.73 1.93
CA GLY A 128 -1.25 15.33 0.59
C GLY A 128 -2.21 16.53 0.47
N ASP A 129 -2.75 17.03 1.59
CA ASP A 129 -3.60 18.24 1.68
C ASP A 129 -4.84 18.28 0.78
N GLY A 130 -5.44 17.10 0.59
CA GLY A 130 -6.76 16.99 -0.01
C GLY A 130 -6.93 15.72 -0.83
N TRP A 131 -8.17 15.22 -0.87
CA TRP A 131 -8.50 14.03 -1.64
C TRP A 131 -8.14 14.24 -3.12
N MET A 132 -7.34 13.33 -3.67
CA MET A 132 -6.86 13.39 -5.06
C MET A 132 -6.09 14.67 -5.41
N GLN A 133 -5.49 15.36 -4.45
CA GLN A 133 -4.69 16.57 -4.71
C GLN A 133 -3.20 16.21 -4.67
N GLY A 134 -2.62 16.24 -3.48
CA GLY A 134 -1.19 16.06 -3.30
C GLY A 134 -0.68 14.65 -3.13
N GLY A 135 0.64 14.53 -3.26
CA GLY A 135 1.38 13.30 -3.32
C GLY A 135 2.40 13.30 -4.46
N VAL A 136 2.58 12.15 -5.11
CA VAL A 136 3.68 11.91 -6.06
C VAL A 136 3.14 11.61 -7.46
N ASN A 137 3.70 12.27 -8.48
CA ASN A 137 3.67 11.79 -9.86
C ASN A 137 5.01 11.11 -10.16
N GLY A 138 4.99 9.79 -10.40
CA GLY A 138 6.20 8.99 -10.62
C GLY A 138 6.73 8.96 -12.05
N ASN A 139 6.05 9.58 -13.03
CA ASN A 139 6.39 9.43 -14.46
C ASN A 139 6.53 7.96 -14.91
N GLY A 140 5.67 7.10 -14.36
CA GLY A 140 5.65 5.65 -14.54
C GLY A 140 5.63 5.16 -15.98
N GLN A 141 5.13 5.94 -16.95
CA GLN A 141 5.07 5.49 -18.35
C GLN A 141 6.40 5.01 -18.90
N ALA A 142 7.50 5.74 -18.65
CA ALA A 142 8.82 5.31 -19.09
C ALA A 142 9.22 3.96 -18.47
N TRP A 143 8.83 3.71 -17.22
CA TRP A 143 9.10 2.46 -16.50
C TRP A 143 8.21 1.31 -16.95
N MET A 144 6.93 1.57 -17.24
CA MET A 144 6.01 0.58 -17.79
C MET A 144 6.44 0.15 -19.20
N THR A 145 6.81 1.11 -20.06
CA THR A 145 7.38 0.84 -21.39
C THR A 145 8.72 0.11 -21.28
N HIS A 146 9.60 0.49 -20.34
CA HIS A 146 10.85 -0.24 -20.09
C HIS A 146 10.60 -1.68 -19.65
N ALA A 147 9.60 -1.89 -18.78
CA ALA A 147 9.24 -3.23 -18.33
C ALA A 147 8.63 -4.07 -19.46
N ALA A 148 7.85 -3.45 -20.36
CA ALA A 148 7.19 -4.09 -21.50
C ALA A 148 6.45 -5.39 -21.11
N GLY A 149 5.84 -5.39 -19.91
CA GLY A 149 5.12 -6.54 -19.35
C GLY A 149 5.96 -7.61 -18.67
N HIS A 150 7.28 -7.43 -18.64
CA HIS A 150 8.15 -8.28 -17.84
C HIS A 150 8.06 -7.87 -16.37
N SER A 151 7.87 -8.85 -15.50
CA SER A 151 7.82 -8.63 -14.07
C SER A 151 9.21 -8.37 -13.47
N ASN A 152 9.25 -7.73 -12.30
CA ASN A 152 10.42 -7.57 -11.43
C ASN A 152 11.67 -7.04 -12.14
N GLN A 153 11.49 -6.13 -13.09
CA GLN A 153 12.60 -5.52 -13.82
C GLN A 153 13.43 -4.66 -12.88
N PHE A 154 14.74 -4.94 -12.88
CA PHE A 154 15.70 -4.27 -12.02
C PHE A 154 15.72 -2.75 -12.25
N GLY A 155 15.83 -1.98 -11.17
CA GLY A 155 15.99 -0.54 -11.23
C GLY A 155 14.70 0.26 -11.19
N ARG A 156 13.52 -0.36 -11.31
CA ARG A 156 12.23 0.30 -11.10
C ARG A 156 12.05 0.68 -9.62
N PRO A 157 11.90 1.96 -9.27
CA PRO A 157 11.77 2.38 -7.88
C PRO A 157 10.34 2.18 -7.35
N ILE A 158 10.21 1.60 -6.16
CA ILE A 158 8.99 1.68 -5.34
C ILE A 158 8.74 3.16 -5.02
N VAL A 159 7.51 3.65 -5.13
CA VAL A 159 7.21 5.08 -4.97
C VAL A 159 7.47 5.53 -3.53
N ILE A 160 6.87 4.89 -2.53
CA ILE A 160 7.12 5.21 -1.13
C ILE A 160 7.25 3.95 -0.29
N SER A 161 8.28 3.91 0.55
CA SER A 161 8.52 2.87 1.52
C SER A 161 8.45 3.45 2.93
N ILE A 162 7.61 2.87 3.78
CA ILE A 162 7.56 3.13 5.22
C ILE A 162 8.28 1.97 5.89
N PHE A 163 9.40 2.26 6.53
CA PHE A 163 10.31 1.25 7.05
C PHE A 163 10.58 1.50 8.53
N ASN A 164 10.64 0.43 9.34
CA ASN A 164 11.04 0.50 10.75
C ASN A 164 10.33 1.63 11.52
N SER A 165 9.02 1.70 11.38
CA SER A 165 8.23 2.86 11.81
C SER A 165 7.10 2.47 12.75
N SER A 166 6.70 3.41 13.59
CA SER A 166 5.56 3.19 14.49
C SER A 166 4.73 4.44 14.70
N ASN A 167 3.41 4.27 14.82
CA ASN A 167 2.44 5.35 14.93
C ASN A 167 2.49 6.28 13.70
N VAL A 168 2.09 5.73 12.56
CA VAL A 168 2.19 6.41 11.26
C VAL A 168 0.81 6.71 10.72
N ILE A 169 0.61 7.93 10.25
CA ILE A 169 -0.58 8.31 9.47
C ILE A 169 -0.15 8.71 8.07
N VAL A 170 -0.76 8.09 7.05
CA VAL A 170 -0.75 8.60 5.67
C VAL A 170 -2.18 8.97 5.31
N THR A 171 -2.42 10.22 4.93
CA THR A 171 -3.77 10.69 4.59
C THR A 171 -3.80 11.63 3.40
N ASN A 172 -4.91 11.59 2.66
CA ASN A 172 -5.15 12.46 1.50
C ASN A 172 -4.02 12.40 0.46
N PHE A 173 -3.44 11.22 0.26
CA PHE A 173 -2.21 11.08 -0.53
C PHE A 173 -2.50 10.42 -1.87
N SER A 174 -1.94 10.98 -2.94
CA SER A 174 -2.17 10.53 -4.30
C SER A 174 -0.88 10.04 -4.94
N ILE A 175 -0.90 8.88 -5.58
CA ILE A 175 0.19 8.37 -6.41
C ILE A 175 -0.31 8.26 -7.84
N ARG A 176 0.27 9.06 -8.73
CA ARG A 176 -0.04 9.05 -10.16
C ARG A 176 1.14 8.53 -10.93
N GLN A 177 0.88 7.72 -11.96
CA GLN A 177 1.93 7.12 -12.78
C GLN A 177 3.05 6.51 -11.90
N PRO A 178 2.72 5.58 -10.99
CA PRO A 178 3.73 4.85 -10.21
C PRO A 178 4.74 4.17 -11.12
N MET A 179 5.98 4.10 -10.65
CA MET A 179 7.10 3.53 -11.40
C MET A 179 7.20 2.00 -11.22
N PHE A 180 6.69 1.51 -10.10
CA PHE A 180 6.62 0.11 -9.65
C PHE A 180 5.51 0.01 -8.59
N TRP A 181 5.70 -0.77 -7.52
CA TRP A 181 4.85 -0.76 -6.34
C TRP A 181 4.68 0.65 -5.77
N SER A 182 3.47 0.97 -5.34
CA SER A 182 3.14 2.31 -4.85
C SER A 182 3.54 2.47 -3.38
N PHE A 183 3.04 1.60 -2.50
CA PHE A 183 3.43 1.56 -1.09
C PHE A 183 4.15 0.25 -0.74
N TRP A 184 5.26 0.36 -0.03
CA TRP A 184 5.91 -0.77 0.67
C TRP A 184 6.00 -0.45 2.15
N ILE A 185 5.33 -1.23 3.00
CA ILE A 185 5.37 -1.04 4.45
C ILE A 185 6.09 -2.23 5.07
N GLN A 186 7.16 -1.98 5.79
CA GLN A 186 7.96 -3.05 6.36
C GLN A 186 8.41 -2.75 7.79
N ASP A 187 8.44 -3.78 8.62
CA ASP A 187 8.97 -3.72 10.00
C ASP A 187 8.29 -2.62 10.82
N SER A 188 6.97 -2.51 10.72
CA SER A 188 6.23 -1.35 11.22
C SER A 188 5.04 -1.73 12.10
N TYR A 189 4.66 -0.83 13.01
CA TYR A 189 3.58 -1.06 13.98
C TYR A 189 2.63 0.13 14.05
N ASN A 190 1.32 -0.12 14.09
CA ASN A 190 0.29 0.91 14.24
C ASN A 190 0.35 1.96 13.10
N VAL A 191 -0.06 1.52 11.91
CA VAL A 191 -0.04 2.33 10.68
C VAL A 191 -1.47 2.51 10.19
N GLU A 192 -1.90 3.76 10.02
CA GLU A 192 -3.15 4.12 9.36
C GLU A 192 -2.87 4.76 8.01
N ILE A 193 -3.50 4.21 6.97
CA ILE A 193 -3.50 4.79 5.63
C ILE A 193 -4.94 5.03 5.22
N SER A 194 -5.28 6.29 4.98
CA SER A 194 -6.64 6.68 4.62
C SER A 194 -6.69 7.66 3.46
N LYS A 195 -7.79 7.67 2.71
CA LYS A 195 -8.01 8.63 1.61
C LYS A 195 -6.84 8.64 0.64
N VAL A 196 -6.51 7.45 0.12
CA VAL A 196 -5.45 7.27 -0.88
C VAL A 196 -6.02 7.02 -2.27
N TYR A 197 -5.48 7.74 -3.25
CA TYR A 197 -5.79 7.60 -4.67
C TYR A 197 -4.55 7.14 -5.43
N ILE A 198 -4.64 6.00 -6.12
CA ILE A 198 -3.56 5.47 -6.95
C ILE A 198 -4.07 5.25 -8.36
N ASN A 199 -3.32 5.76 -9.33
CA ASN A 199 -3.60 5.53 -10.74
C ASN A 199 -2.30 5.30 -11.52
N GLY A 200 -2.10 4.06 -11.95
CA GLY A 200 -1.05 3.68 -12.89
C GLY A 200 -1.57 3.17 -14.22
N THR A 201 -2.52 3.89 -14.83
CA THR A 201 -2.96 3.59 -16.19
C THR A 201 -1.79 3.65 -17.17
N ASN A 202 -1.56 2.56 -17.90
CA ASN A 202 -0.65 2.55 -19.04
C ASN A 202 -1.27 3.30 -20.22
N THR A 203 -0.50 4.19 -20.82
CA THR A 203 -0.90 5.01 -21.98
C THR A 203 -0.20 4.60 -23.27
N ASP A 204 0.68 3.59 -23.24
CA ASP A 204 1.37 3.08 -24.42
C ASP A 204 0.36 2.43 -25.39
N PRO A 205 0.27 2.87 -26.66
CA PRO A 205 -0.67 2.32 -27.63
C PRO A 205 -0.33 0.89 -28.08
N TYR A 206 0.91 0.41 -27.84
CA TYR A 206 1.34 -0.96 -28.13
C TYR A 206 1.13 -1.90 -26.95
N GLY A 207 0.97 -1.35 -25.74
CA GLY A 207 0.47 -2.07 -24.58
C GLY A 207 -1.05 -2.13 -24.65
N ASN A 208 -1.64 -3.32 -24.67
CA ASN A 208 -3.10 -3.50 -24.61
C ASN A 208 -3.69 -3.15 -23.22
N SER A 209 -3.33 -1.98 -22.67
CA SER A 209 -3.63 -1.43 -21.34
C SER A 209 -3.25 -2.29 -20.12
N SER A 210 -3.41 -3.62 -20.14
CA SER A 210 -3.09 -4.49 -19.00
C SER A 210 -1.71 -5.13 -19.07
N ASN A 211 -1.17 -5.41 -20.25
CA ASN A 211 0.11 -6.11 -20.33
C ASN A 211 1.29 -5.31 -19.77
N TYR A 212 1.22 -3.97 -19.68
CA TYR A 212 2.36 -3.13 -19.26
C TYR A 212 2.19 -2.49 -17.88
N GLU A 213 1.00 -2.60 -17.27
CA GLU A 213 0.76 -2.18 -15.87
C GLU A 213 1.31 -3.22 -14.86
N THR A 214 2.28 -4.05 -15.27
CA THR A 214 2.90 -5.10 -14.48
C THR A 214 3.64 -4.54 -13.27
N ASN A 215 3.40 -5.15 -12.10
CA ASN A 215 3.93 -4.74 -10.81
C ASN A 215 3.64 -3.27 -10.47
N ILE A 216 2.45 -2.81 -10.87
CA ILE A 216 1.84 -1.60 -10.35
C ILE A 216 0.93 -2.03 -9.20
N ASP A 217 1.55 -2.37 -8.09
CA ASP A 217 0.88 -2.76 -6.85
C ASP A 217 0.43 -1.51 -6.09
N GLY A 218 -0.69 -1.62 -5.37
CA GLY A 218 -1.22 -0.54 -4.56
C GLY A 218 -0.51 -0.44 -3.20
N LEU A 219 -0.57 -1.50 -2.41
CA LEU A 219 0.09 -1.57 -1.10
C LEU A 219 0.58 -2.97 -0.81
N ASP A 220 1.88 -3.10 -0.62
CA ASP A 220 2.52 -4.29 -0.09
C ASP A 220 2.95 -4.07 1.36
N SER A 221 2.79 -5.10 2.19
CA SER A 221 3.25 -5.05 3.59
C SER A 221 4.01 -6.31 4.00
N LEU A 222 5.03 -6.17 4.85
CA LEU A 222 5.84 -7.29 5.36
C LEU A 222 6.26 -7.03 6.81
N ARG A 223 5.97 -7.95 7.74
CA ARG A 223 6.23 -7.76 9.17
C ARG A 223 5.59 -6.47 9.70
N VAL A 224 4.28 -6.35 9.50
CA VAL A 224 3.49 -5.18 9.90
C VAL A 224 2.37 -5.58 10.83
N ASP A 225 2.25 -4.91 11.98
CA ASP A 225 1.18 -5.18 12.94
C ASP A 225 0.32 -3.93 13.19
N HIS A 226 -1.00 -4.11 13.34
CA HIS A 226 -1.98 -3.02 13.47
C HIS A 226 -1.99 -2.09 12.25
N LEU A 227 -2.41 -2.62 11.10
CA LEU A 227 -2.52 -1.88 9.83
C LEU A 227 -3.99 -1.57 9.51
N LEU A 228 -4.36 -0.29 9.46
CA LEU A 228 -5.65 0.16 8.94
C LEU A 228 -5.49 0.78 7.56
N VAL A 229 -6.24 0.27 6.59
CA VAL A 229 -6.34 0.83 5.25
C VAL A 229 -7.80 1.15 4.96
N ARG A 230 -8.11 2.42 4.69
CA ARG A 230 -9.48 2.84 4.40
C ARG A 230 -9.62 3.94 3.37
N ASP A 231 -10.80 4.07 2.78
CA ASP A 231 -11.09 5.11 1.78
C ASP A 231 -10.05 5.08 0.64
N TRP A 232 -9.92 3.92 0.02
CA TRP A 232 -8.85 3.61 -0.93
C TRP A 232 -9.40 3.45 -2.35
N GLN A 233 -8.77 4.12 -3.31
CA GLN A 233 -9.09 3.96 -4.73
C GLN A 233 -7.82 3.65 -5.51
N PHE A 234 -7.81 2.52 -6.21
CA PHE A 234 -6.65 2.04 -6.96
C PHE A 234 -7.03 1.64 -8.39
N HIS A 235 -6.18 2.04 -9.33
CA HIS A 235 -6.08 1.47 -10.67
C HIS A 235 -4.64 1.02 -10.92
N GLY A 236 -4.45 -0.25 -11.27
CA GLY A 236 -3.16 -0.82 -11.66
C GLY A 236 -3.30 -2.25 -12.18
N GLY A 237 -2.22 -2.79 -12.72
CA GLY A 237 -2.21 -4.11 -13.37
C GLY A 237 -1.83 -5.27 -12.46
N ASP A 238 -1.61 -5.02 -11.17
CA ASP A 238 -1.17 -5.99 -10.17
C ASP A 238 -1.94 -5.81 -8.86
N ASP A 239 -1.50 -6.45 -7.77
CA ASP A 239 -2.18 -6.46 -6.48
C ASP A 239 -2.59 -5.06 -5.99
N CYS A 240 -3.90 -4.85 -5.79
CA CYS A 240 -4.42 -3.63 -5.18
C CYS A 240 -3.93 -3.47 -3.74
N LEU A 241 -3.83 -4.60 -3.04
CA LEU A 241 -3.21 -4.69 -1.72
C LEU A 241 -2.72 -6.13 -1.50
N ALA A 242 -1.49 -6.29 -1.02
CA ALA A 242 -0.92 -7.58 -0.72
C ALA A 242 -0.20 -7.62 0.64
N PRO A 243 -0.82 -8.18 1.70
CA PRO A 243 -0.09 -8.54 2.89
C PRO A 243 0.84 -9.72 2.58
N LYS A 244 2.14 -9.51 2.77
CA LYS A 244 3.16 -10.57 2.75
C LYS A 244 3.34 -11.12 4.17
N GLY A 245 4.40 -11.91 4.35
CA GLY A 245 4.68 -12.60 5.61
C GLY A 245 4.70 -11.69 6.84
N ASN A 246 4.11 -12.19 7.92
CA ASN A 246 4.09 -11.58 9.25
C ASN A 246 3.34 -10.23 9.30
N THR A 247 2.36 -10.04 8.41
CA THR A 247 1.39 -8.93 8.51
C THR A 247 0.16 -9.36 9.30
N THR A 248 -0.16 -8.63 10.37
CA THR A 248 -1.10 -9.08 11.42
C THR A 248 -1.98 -7.93 11.92
N ASN A 249 -3.17 -8.26 12.45
CA ASN A 249 -4.13 -7.27 12.97
C ASN A 249 -4.45 -6.17 11.95
N MET A 250 -4.92 -6.57 10.77
CA MET A 250 -5.19 -5.67 9.65
C MET A 250 -6.68 -5.42 9.46
N VAL A 251 -7.04 -4.16 9.22
CA VAL A 251 -8.41 -3.75 8.88
C VAL A 251 -8.40 -3.04 7.53
N ILE A 252 -9.25 -3.52 6.62
CA ILE A 252 -9.47 -2.94 5.29
C ILE A 252 -10.93 -2.52 5.22
N ASN A 253 -11.19 -1.24 4.92
CA ASN A 253 -12.55 -0.71 4.85
C ASN A 253 -12.72 0.28 3.70
N ASN A 254 -13.79 0.15 2.92
CA ASN A 254 -14.09 1.09 1.83
C ASN A 254 -12.93 1.19 0.81
N MET A 255 -12.71 0.10 0.09
CA MET A 255 -11.63 -0.04 -0.89
C MET A 255 -12.19 -0.37 -2.27
N THR A 256 -11.79 0.40 -3.27
CA THR A 256 -12.11 0.16 -4.68
C THR A 256 -10.83 -0.18 -5.44
N CYS A 257 -10.83 -1.33 -6.09
CA CYS A 257 -9.72 -1.83 -6.89
C CYS A 257 -10.17 -2.00 -8.35
N ALA A 258 -9.49 -1.35 -9.29
CA ALA A 258 -9.65 -1.52 -10.72
C ALA A 258 -8.37 -2.18 -11.29
N GLY A 259 -8.54 -3.34 -11.92
CA GLY A 259 -7.43 -4.20 -12.35
C GLY A 259 -7.21 -5.35 -11.37
N GLY A 260 -6.16 -5.31 -10.55
CA GLY A 260 -5.88 -6.33 -9.54
C GLY A 260 -6.77 -6.26 -8.29
N GLY A 261 -6.61 -7.25 -7.39
CA GLY A 261 -7.42 -7.43 -6.19
C GLY A 261 -6.62 -7.41 -4.89
N ILE A 262 -7.22 -7.86 -3.80
CA ILE A 262 -6.50 -8.11 -2.55
C ILE A 262 -5.91 -9.52 -2.60
N ALA A 263 -4.58 -9.65 -2.55
CA ALA A 263 -3.89 -10.94 -2.64
C ALA A 263 -3.04 -11.21 -1.40
N PHE A 264 -3.29 -12.32 -0.72
CA PHE A 264 -2.52 -12.67 0.47
C PHE A 264 -1.24 -13.39 0.04
N GLY A 265 -0.11 -12.69 0.19
CA GLY A 265 1.21 -13.19 -0.12
C GLY A 265 1.84 -12.60 -1.39
N SER A 266 2.76 -13.31 -2.05
CA SER A 266 3.21 -14.66 -1.69
C SER A 266 3.79 -14.75 -0.27
N ILE A 267 3.56 -15.91 0.37
CA ILE A 267 4.12 -16.30 1.67
C ILE A 267 4.95 -17.57 1.50
N CYS A 268 5.72 -17.94 2.53
CA CYS A 268 6.58 -19.12 2.56
C CYS A 268 7.77 -19.03 1.58
N GLN A 269 8.34 -17.83 1.41
CA GLN A 269 9.49 -17.64 0.51
C GLN A 269 10.73 -18.44 0.97
N TYR A 270 10.91 -18.59 2.29
CA TYR A 270 12.05 -19.26 2.90
C TYR A 270 11.59 -20.33 3.88
N VAL A 271 12.12 -21.55 3.74
CA VAL A 271 11.71 -22.73 4.52
C VAL A 271 11.94 -22.54 6.03
N ASP A 272 13.02 -21.84 6.40
CA ASP A 272 13.42 -21.66 7.81
C ASP A 272 12.81 -20.41 8.47
N SER A 273 11.99 -19.67 7.74
CA SER A 273 11.34 -18.44 8.22
C SER A 273 9.84 -18.53 7.91
N PRO A 274 9.04 -19.15 8.81
CA PRO A 274 7.61 -19.24 8.59
C PRO A 274 6.98 -17.86 8.51
N ASP A 275 6.04 -17.72 7.59
CA ASP A 275 5.27 -16.51 7.34
C ASP A 275 3.85 -16.67 7.88
N TYR A 276 3.38 -15.65 8.60
CA TYR A 276 2.05 -15.61 9.19
C TYR A 276 1.25 -14.42 8.66
N ILE A 277 0.02 -14.64 8.20
CA ILE A 277 -0.94 -13.55 7.99
C ILE A 277 -2.17 -13.85 8.81
N PHE A 278 -2.44 -13.04 9.84
CA PHE A 278 -3.52 -13.33 10.78
C PHE A 278 -4.31 -12.10 11.21
N ASN A 279 -5.57 -12.34 11.59
CA ASN A 279 -6.52 -11.31 12.04
C ASN A 279 -6.67 -10.16 11.02
N VAL A 280 -7.03 -10.53 9.78
CA VAL A 280 -7.36 -9.57 8.72
C VAL A 280 -8.88 -9.49 8.57
N THR A 281 -9.42 -8.27 8.63
CA THR A 281 -10.83 -7.97 8.37
C THR A 281 -10.95 -7.07 7.17
N ALA A 282 -11.76 -7.44 6.17
CA ALA A 282 -12.02 -6.62 4.99
C ALA A 282 -13.52 -6.37 4.81
N THR A 283 -13.93 -5.11 4.65
CA THR A 283 -15.34 -4.71 4.54
C THR A 283 -15.52 -3.62 3.50
N ASN A 284 -16.66 -3.60 2.81
CA ASN A 284 -16.96 -2.64 1.74
C ASN A 284 -15.86 -2.61 0.67
N ILE A 285 -15.59 -3.76 0.06
CA ILE A 285 -14.57 -3.93 -0.98
C ILE A 285 -15.28 -4.03 -2.33
N SER A 286 -14.84 -3.22 -3.29
CA SER A 286 -15.27 -3.30 -4.69
C SER A 286 -14.06 -3.64 -5.54
N VAL A 287 -14.14 -4.75 -6.28
CA VAL A 287 -13.11 -5.13 -7.24
C VAL A 287 -13.75 -5.18 -8.61
N SER A 288 -13.16 -4.48 -9.56
CA SER A 288 -13.55 -4.51 -10.96
C SER A 288 -12.37 -4.97 -11.79
N LYS A 289 -12.57 -6.00 -12.60
CA LYS A 289 -11.61 -6.32 -13.65
C LYS A 289 -11.74 -5.26 -14.74
N THR A 290 -10.62 -4.69 -15.16
CA THR A 290 -10.56 -3.99 -16.44
C THR A 290 -10.84 -5.04 -17.53
N LEU A 291 -12.06 -5.01 -18.10
CA LEU A 291 -12.56 -6.00 -19.05
C LEU A 291 -11.69 -6.06 -20.32
N ILE A 292 -10.77 -7.02 -20.42
CA ILE A 292 -10.30 -7.58 -21.69
C ILE A 292 -10.16 -9.10 -21.56
N ARG A 293 -10.74 -9.83 -22.51
CA ARG A 293 -10.74 -11.31 -22.58
C ARG A 293 -9.31 -11.86 -22.58
N ALA A 294 -8.88 -12.48 -21.48
CA ALA A 294 -7.73 -13.37 -21.46
C ALA A 294 -8.10 -14.66 -20.72
N LEU A 295 -7.88 -15.76 -21.43
CA LEU A 295 -8.16 -17.13 -21.02
C LEU A 295 -7.21 -17.56 -19.91
N GLY A 296 -7.77 -18.01 -18.79
CA GLY A 296 -7.18 -19.01 -17.92
C GLY A 296 -5.95 -18.59 -17.12
N GLU A 297 -6.16 -18.00 -15.95
CA GLU A 297 -5.40 -18.35 -14.75
C GLU A 297 -6.22 -17.98 -13.50
N LEU A 298 -6.44 -18.97 -12.63
CA LEU A 298 -7.19 -18.85 -11.39
C LEU A 298 -6.24 -18.31 -10.30
N GLN A 299 -6.15 -16.99 -10.18
CA GLN A 299 -5.76 -16.39 -8.91
C GLN A 299 -6.97 -16.46 -7.96
N TYR A 300 -6.73 -16.82 -6.70
CA TYR A 300 -7.74 -16.81 -5.64
C TYR A 300 -8.19 -15.37 -5.37
N LEU A 301 -9.10 -14.88 -6.21
CA LEU A 301 -9.90 -13.69 -5.95
C LEU A 301 -10.81 -14.00 -4.77
N VAL A 302 -10.59 -13.35 -3.64
CA VAL A 302 -11.61 -13.26 -2.60
C VAL A 302 -12.69 -12.31 -3.12
N GLU A 303 -13.63 -12.82 -3.91
CA GLU A 303 -14.87 -12.12 -4.26
C GLU A 303 -15.75 -12.06 -3.01
N LEU A 304 -15.55 -11.03 -2.17
CA LEU A 304 -16.48 -10.70 -1.10
C LEU A 304 -17.73 -10.04 -1.71
N THR A 305 -18.61 -10.87 -2.29
CA THR A 305 -19.93 -10.41 -2.72
C THR A 305 -20.83 -10.29 -1.49
N SER A 306 -21.02 -9.07 -0.99
CA SER A 306 -22.12 -8.78 -0.07
C SER A 306 -23.41 -8.56 -0.87
N ASN A 307 -24.16 -9.63 -1.15
CA ASN A 307 -25.56 -9.48 -1.55
C ASN A 307 -26.43 -9.37 -0.30
N LEU A 308 -26.94 -8.16 -0.07
CA LEU A 308 -28.05 -7.90 0.84
C LEU A 308 -29.36 -8.35 0.16
N GLY A 309 -30.10 -9.22 0.84
CA GLY A 309 -31.41 -9.72 0.45
C GLY A 309 -31.85 -10.85 1.37
#